data_AF-A0A2S9KB81-F1
#
_entry.id   AF-A0A2S9KB81-F1
#
_cell.length_a   1.000
_cell.length_b   1.000
_cell.length_c   1.000
_cell.angle_alpha   90.00
_cell.angle_beta   90.00
_cell.angle_gamma   90.00
#
_symmetry.space_group_name_H-M   'P 1'
#
loop_
_entity.id
_entity.type
_entity.pdbx_description
1 polymer ?
#
loop_
_entity_poly.entity_id
_entity_poly.type
_entity_poly.pdbx_seq_one_letter_code
_entity_poly.pdbx_strand_id
1 'polypeptide(L)'
;MATSYGGAYQARNPSPRAGGYGNDRATAPSPTLNVSDIRLAAPIPAELFGDIAKDKAAVIAEAGAGRKNKSTQLRKFYDELVMWHEKVHHERTPQTKADKYAEIAPFIKMMKAKVAYARGRDHVDECFEQLFAHLVSQIDGVGSLKHAKLFMEAFMGFYKAQEK
;
A
#
# COMPACT_ATOMS: atom_id res chain seq x y z
N MET A 1 49.52 61.14 -29.99
CA MET A 1 49.00 60.00 -30.77
C MET A 1 48.85 58.84 -29.80
N ALA A 2 47.70 58.63 -29.17
CA ALA A 2 46.48 58.01 -29.68
C ALA A 2 46.67 56.55 -30.12
N THR A 3 46.35 55.60 -29.23
CA THR A 3 45.54 54.40 -29.58
C THR A 3 45.01 53.72 -28.31
N SER A 4 43.71 53.87 -28.11
CA SER A 4 42.87 53.14 -27.17
C SER A 4 42.46 51.81 -27.81
N TYR A 5 42.67 50.68 -27.13
CA TYR A 5 42.06 49.39 -27.49
C TYR A 5 40.84 49.16 -26.59
N GLY A 6 39.66 49.48 -27.12
CA GLY A 6 38.37 49.07 -26.57
C GLY A 6 37.91 47.77 -27.21
N GLY A 7 37.88 46.69 -26.42
CA GLY A 7 37.24 45.43 -26.80
C GLY A 7 35.77 45.44 -26.36
N ALA A 8 34.86 45.67 -27.31
CA ALA A 8 33.42 45.52 -27.09
C ALA A 8 33.00 44.08 -27.44
N TYR A 9 32.60 43.32 -26.42
CA TYR A 9 31.91 42.04 -26.60
C TYR A 9 30.49 42.30 -27.12
N GLN A 10 30.17 41.72 -28.27
CA GLN A 10 28.84 41.74 -28.87
C GLN A 10 27.82 41.02 -27.97
N ALA A 11 26.78 41.74 -27.58
CA ALA A 11 25.65 41.20 -26.83
C ALA A 11 24.86 40.18 -27.67
N ARG A 12 24.79 38.92 -27.20
CA ARG A 12 23.82 37.93 -27.69
C ARG A 12 22.54 38.07 -26.86
N ASN A 13 21.49 38.51 -27.52
CA ASN A 13 20.13 38.55 -26.99
C ASN A 13 19.56 37.12 -26.97
N PRO A 14 19.15 36.54 -25.82
CA PRO A 14 18.41 35.29 -25.82
C PRO A 14 16.91 35.58 -25.97
N SER A 15 16.33 35.11 -27.07
CA SER A 15 14.88 35.14 -27.31
C SER A 15 14.13 34.24 -26.31
N PRO A 16 12.99 34.66 -25.74
CA PRO A 16 12.16 33.81 -24.90
C PRO A 16 11.17 32.99 -25.76
N ARG A 17 11.20 31.66 -25.61
CA ARG A 17 10.11 30.75 -26.04
C ARG A 17 9.79 29.87 -24.82
N ALA A 18 8.84 30.25 -23.97
CA ALA A 18 7.38 30.18 -24.13
C ALA A 18 6.88 28.75 -24.39
N GLY A 19 6.09 28.25 -23.44
CA GLY A 19 5.17 27.13 -23.65
C GLY A 19 5.45 25.90 -22.81
N GLY A 20 5.30 26.00 -21.49
CA GLY A 20 5.19 24.83 -20.63
C GLY A 20 3.95 24.03 -21.00
N TYR A 21 4.14 22.74 -21.26
CA TYR A 21 3.03 21.78 -21.30
C TYR A 21 2.63 21.47 -19.86
N GLY A 22 1.89 22.38 -19.24
CA GLY A 22 1.03 22.07 -18.11
C GLY A 22 0.00 21.06 -18.59
N ASN A 23 0.28 19.79 -18.34
CA ASN A 23 -0.71 18.74 -18.52
C ASN A 23 -1.63 18.82 -17.31
N ASP A 24 -2.53 19.81 -17.31
CA ASP A 24 -3.68 19.90 -16.41
C ASP A 24 -4.64 18.77 -16.77
N ARG A 25 -4.20 17.53 -16.51
CA ARG A 25 -5.12 16.42 -16.32
C ARG A 25 -5.86 16.75 -15.05
N ALA A 26 -7.06 17.32 -15.21
CA ALA A 26 -8.10 17.32 -14.21
C ALA A 26 -8.08 15.94 -13.55
N THR A 27 -7.51 15.89 -12.35
CA THR A 27 -7.26 14.63 -11.67
C THR A 27 -8.64 14.16 -11.24
N ALA A 28 -9.17 13.15 -11.93
CA ALA A 28 -10.40 12.51 -11.50
C ALA A 28 -10.26 12.20 -10.00
N PRO A 29 -11.29 12.48 -9.18
CA PRO A 29 -11.19 12.30 -7.74
C PRO A 29 -10.75 10.85 -7.48
N SER A 30 -9.59 10.70 -6.82
CA SER A 30 -9.12 9.37 -6.44
C SER A 30 -10.12 8.75 -5.47
N PRO A 31 -10.44 7.45 -5.59
CA PRO A 31 -11.35 6.80 -4.65
C PRO A 31 -10.87 7.01 -3.22
N THR A 32 -11.77 7.39 -2.32
CA THR A 32 -11.43 7.53 -0.89
C THR A 32 -11.76 6.23 -0.18
N LEU A 33 -10.79 5.63 0.50
CA LEU A 33 -10.99 4.38 1.24
C LEU A 33 -11.27 4.64 2.72
N ASN A 34 -12.43 4.20 3.21
CA ASN A 34 -12.66 4.09 4.65
C ASN A 34 -12.09 2.76 5.17
N VAL A 35 -11.25 2.81 6.21
CA VAL A 35 -10.62 1.63 6.84
C VAL A 35 -11.11 1.36 8.28
N SER A 36 -11.96 2.23 8.83
CA SER A 36 -12.36 2.19 10.25
C SER A 36 -13.28 1.02 10.64
N ASP A 37 -13.87 0.37 9.62
CA ASP A 37 -14.68 -0.85 9.72
C ASP A 37 -13.84 -2.13 9.78
N ILE A 38 -12.57 -2.07 9.34
CA ILE A 38 -11.62 -3.15 9.52
C ILE A 38 -11.17 -3.13 10.99
N ARG A 39 -11.68 -4.08 11.80
CA ARG A 39 -11.37 -4.20 13.23
C ARG A 39 -10.95 -5.63 13.56
N LEU A 40 -9.69 -5.84 13.94
CA LEU A 40 -9.15 -7.17 14.26
C LEU A 40 -9.32 -7.57 15.73
N ALA A 41 -9.66 -6.60 16.59
CA ALA A 41 -9.90 -6.79 18.01
C ALA A 41 -11.30 -7.37 18.28
N ALA A 42 -11.45 -8.07 19.40
CA ALA A 42 -12.73 -8.60 19.84
C ALA A 42 -13.66 -7.48 20.39
N PRO A 43 -14.98 -7.54 20.14
CA PRO A 43 -15.67 -8.52 19.31
C PRO A 43 -15.42 -8.29 17.82
N ILE A 44 -15.15 -9.37 17.09
CA ILE A 44 -14.90 -9.32 15.64
C ILE A 44 -16.23 -8.99 14.93
N PRO A 45 -16.26 -8.00 14.02
CA PRO A 45 -17.44 -7.75 13.19
C PRO A 45 -17.79 -8.98 12.37
N ALA A 46 -19.07 -9.40 12.37
CA ALA A 46 -19.53 -10.58 11.63
C ALA A 46 -19.20 -10.49 10.12
N GLU A 47 -19.30 -9.28 9.57
CA GLU A 47 -19.06 -9.01 8.15
C GLU A 47 -17.59 -8.73 7.80
N LEU A 48 -16.66 -8.84 8.75
CA LEU A 48 -15.25 -8.51 8.53
C LEU A 48 -14.64 -9.26 7.34
N PHE A 49 -14.93 -10.57 7.25
CA PHE A 49 -14.43 -11.43 6.18
C PHE A 49 -15.42 -11.59 5.01
N GLY A 50 -16.61 -10.98 5.12
CA GLY A 50 -17.67 -10.99 4.12
C GLY A 50 -17.74 -9.66 3.37
N ASP A 51 -18.82 -8.92 3.61
CA ASP A 51 -19.10 -7.67 2.89
C ASP A 51 -18.01 -6.61 3.06
N ILE A 52 -17.40 -6.49 4.24
CA ILE A 52 -16.31 -5.51 4.45
C ILE A 52 -15.14 -5.83 3.52
N ALA A 53 -14.67 -7.09 3.49
CA ALA A 53 -13.57 -7.51 2.62
C ALA A 53 -13.91 -7.33 1.13
N LYS A 54 -15.15 -7.63 0.74
CA LYS A 54 -15.66 -7.47 -0.62
C LYS A 54 -15.69 -6.00 -1.06
N ASP A 55 -16.19 -5.12 -0.21
CA ASP A 55 -16.27 -3.69 -0.50
C ASP A 55 -14.88 -3.08 -0.64
N LYS A 56 -13.94 -3.44 0.25
CA LYS A 56 -12.54 -3.01 0.08
C LYS A 56 -11.95 -3.53 -1.22
N ALA A 57 -12.19 -4.78 -1.58
CA ALA A 57 -11.69 -5.35 -2.82
C ALA A 57 -12.17 -4.58 -4.07
N ALA A 58 -13.45 -4.17 -4.09
CA ALA A 58 -14.00 -3.36 -5.17
C ALA A 58 -13.32 -1.98 -5.26
N VAL A 59 -13.20 -1.27 -4.14
CA VAL A 59 -12.55 0.06 -4.10
C VAL A 59 -11.09 -0.01 -4.53
N ILE A 60 -10.33 -1.02 -4.07
CA ILE A 60 -8.91 -1.18 -4.46
C ILE A 60 -8.78 -1.50 -5.96
N ALA A 61 -9.70 -2.27 -6.53
CA ALA A 61 -9.67 -2.61 -7.95
C ALA A 61 -9.92 -1.36 -8.81
N GLU A 62 -10.91 -0.54 -8.42
CA GLU A 62 -11.21 0.73 -9.07
C GLU A 62 -10.03 1.71 -8.94
N ALA A 63 -9.48 1.88 -7.74
CA ALA A 63 -8.34 2.78 -7.49
C ALA A 63 -7.06 2.35 -8.23
N GLY A 64 -6.89 1.05 -8.48
CA GLY A 64 -5.79 0.52 -9.28
C GLY A 64 -5.85 0.93 -10.76
N ALA A 65 -7.04 1.28 -11.28
CA ALA A 65 -7.31 1.67 -12.66
C ALA A 65 -6.64 0.73 -13.70
N GLY A 66 -6.58 -0.57 -13.40
CA GLY A 66 -5.94 -1.61 -14.22
C GLY A 66 -4.41 -1.50 -14.36
N ARG A 67 -3.77 -0.48 -13.79
CA ARG A 67 -2.31 -0.25 -13.91
C ARG A 67 -1.57 -0.58 -12.62
N LYS A 68 -2.14 -0.20 -11.48
CA LYS A 68 -1.65 -0.48 -10.13
C LYS A 68 -2.45 -1.64 -9.52
N ASN A 69 -2.02 -2.12 -8.36
CA ASN A 69 -2.73 -3.16 -7.59
C ASN A 69 -2.89 -4.49 -8.35
N LYS A 70 -1.92 -4.85 -9.19
CA LYS A 70 -1.95 -6.16 -9.86
C LYS A 70 -2.10 -7.26 -8.81
N SER A 71 -2.97 -8.24 -9.01
CA SER A 71 -3.19 -9.32 -8.03
C SER A 71 -1.90 -10.04 -7.63
N THR A 72 -0.94 -10.17 -8.55
CA THR A 72 0.38 -10.74 -8.25
C THR A 72 1.23 -9.90 -7.30
N GLN A 73 1.05 -8.58 -7.27
CA GLN A 73 1.70 -7.70 -6.30
C GLN A 73 1.00 -7.78 -4.95
N LEU A 74 -0.34 -7.70 -4.93
CA LEU A 74 -1.11 -7.79 -3.69
C LEU A 74 -0.90 -9.15 -2.99
N ARG A 75 -0.82 -10.23 -3.78
CA ARG A 75 -0.55 -11.59 -3.28
C ARG A 75 0.75 -11.69 -2.50
N LYS A 76 1.82 -10.98 -2.87
CA LYS A 76 3.09 -11.01 -2.13
C LYS A 76 2.93 -10.57 -0.68
N PHE A 77 2.08 -9.57 -0.44
CA PHE A 77 1.78 -9.08 0.91
C PHE A 77 0.93 -10.09 1.70
N TYR A 78 -0.01 -10.75 1.03
CA TYR A 78 -0.78 -11.85 1.63
C TYR A 78 0.11 -13.05 1.98
N ASP A 79 0.94 -13.52 1.05
CA ASP A 79 1.84 -14.66 1.26
C ASP A 79 2.81 -14.39 2.43
N GLU A 80 3.25 -13.14 2.60
CA GLU A 80 4.07 -12.75 3.74
C GLU A 80 3.29 -12.82 5.07
N LEU A 81 2.01 -12.41 5.13
CA LEU A 81 1.17 -12.60 6.32
C LEU A 81 0.96 -14.08 6.63
N VAL A 82 0.73 -14.91 5.61
CA VAL A 82 0.62 -16.37 5.76
C VAL A 82 1.92 -16.93 6.34
N MET A 83 3.08 -16.56 5.80
CA MET A 83 4.38 -17.00 6.32
C MET A 83 4.55 -16.63 7.81
N TRP A 84 4.21 -15.41 8.22
CA TRP A 84 4.30 -15.01 9.62
C TRP A 84 3.31 -15.76 10.51
N HIS A 85 2.07 -15.96 10.05
CA HIS A 85 1.08 -16.77 10.74
C HIS A 85 1.59 -18.20 10.95
N GLU A 86 2.09 -18.87 9.90
CA GLU A 86 2.59 -20.25 9.99
C GLU A 86 3.77 -20.35 10.98
N LYS A 87 4.72 -19.42 10.92
CA LYS A 87 5.85 -19.37 11.88
C LYS A 87 5.39 -19.35 13.34
N VAL A 88 4.34 -18.60 13.65
CA VAL A 88 3.75 -18.59 15.00
C VAL A 88 2.93 -19.86 15.24
N HIS A 89 2.15 -20.30 14.26
CA HIS A 89 1.23 -21.42 14.41
C HIS A 89 1.93 -22.77 14.63
N HIS A 90 3.14 -22.95 14.09
CA HIS A 90 3.97 -24.13 14.28
C HIS A 90 4.36 -24.39 15.74
N GLU A 91 4.33 -23.36 16.58
CA GLU A 91 4.59 -23.50 18.01
C GLU A 91 3.48 -24.31 18.71
N ARG A 92 3.86 -25.15 19.68
CA ARG A 92 2.92 -26.14 20.25
C ARG A 92 2.00 -25.57 21.32
N THR A 93 2.49 -24.64 22.12
CA THR A 93 1.75 -24.15 23.30
C THR A 93 1.34 -22.69 23.10
N PRO A 94 0.27 -22.22 23.76
CA PRO A 94 -0.11 -20.80 23.71
C PRO A 94 1.03 -19.87 24.14
N GLN A 95 1.84 -20.27 25.12
CA GLN A 95 2.98 -19.48 25.59
C GLN A 95 4.06 -19.37 24.51
N THR A 96 4.48 -20.50 23.93
CA THR A 96 5.50 -20.47 22.87
C THR A 96 5.03 -19.74 21.61
N LYS A 97 3.72 -19.76 21.31
CA LYS A 97 3.11 -18.91 20.27
C LYS A 97 3.25 -17.42 20.59
N ALA A 98 2.97 -17.02 21.82
CA ALA A 98 3.07 -15.62 22.25
C ALA A 98 4.52 -15.13 22.22
N ASP A 99 5.46 -15.95 22.72
CA ASP A 99 6.89 -15.63 22.71
C ASP A 99 7.41 -15.51 21.27
N LYS A 100 7.02 -16.45 20.39
CA LYS A 100 7.39 -16.39 18.98
C LYS A 100 6.81 -15.16 18.28
N TYR A 101 5.56 -14.81 18.57
CA TYR A 101 4.97 -13.58 18.08
C TYR A 101 5.78 -12.34 18.52
N ALA A 102 6.14 -12.26 19.80
CA ALA A 102 6.92 -11.14 20.33
C ALA A 102 8.28 -10.99 19.63
N GLU A 103 8.95 -12.11 19.33
CA GLU A 103 10.19 -12.14 18.54
C GLU A 103 9.98 -11.56 17.12
N ILE A 104 8.88 -11.94 16.45
CA ILE A 104 8.67 -11.56 15.04
C ILE A 104 7.88 -10.25 14.85
N ALA A 105 7.29 -9.69 15.91
CA ALA A 105 6.43 -8.51 15.84
C ALA A 105 7.08 -7.31 15.11
N PRO A 106 8.38 -6.98 15.31
CA PRO A 106 9.03 -5.92 14.55
C PRO A 106 9.02 -6.16 13.02
N PHE A 107 9.19 -7.41 12.58
CA PHE A 107 9.18 -7.75 11.16
C PHE A 107 7.78 -7.69 10.55
N ILE A 108 6.75 -8.06 11.32
CA ILE A 108 5.35 -7.86 10.92
C ILE A 108 5.08 -6.35 10.75
N LYS A 109 5.50 -5.52 11.71
CA LYS A 109 5.32 -4.06 11.64
C LYS A 109 6.09 -3.43 10.47
N MET A 110 7.25 -3.98 10.11
CA MET A 110 8.04 -3.55 8.94
C MET A 110 7.29 -3.71 7.60
N MET A 111 6.25 -4.55 7.54
CA MET A 111 5.43 -4.69 6.32
C MET A 111 4.76 -3.36 5.91
N LYS A 112 4.54 -2.42 6.84
CA LYS A 112 4.10 -1.04 6.53
C LYS A 112 5.11 -0.31 5.63
N ALA A 113 6.40 -0.45 5.90
CA ALA A 113 7.45 0.15 5.07
C ALA A 113 7.51 -0.51 3.68
N LYS A 114 7.28 -1.83 3.61
CA LYS A 114 7.25 -2.56 2.33
C LYS A 114 6.12 -2.09 1.43
N VAL A 115 4.92 -1.86 1.97
CA VAL A 115 3.79 -1.36 1.16
C VAL A 115 4.00 0.10 0.73
N ALA A 116 4.56 0.95 1.60
CA ALA A 116 4.94 2.31 1.26
C ALA A 116 5.97 2.35 0.12
N TYR A 117 6.98 1.47 0.18
CA TYR A 117 7.95 1.32 -0.90
C TYR A 117 7.30 0.85 -2.21
N ALA A 118 6.39 -0.13 -2.15
CA ALA A 118 5.65 -0.58 -3.33
C ALA A 118 4.80 0.53 -3.96
N ARG A 119 4.22 1.42 -3.15
CA ARG A 119 3.53 2.63 -3.65
C ARG A 119 4.51 3.57 -4.32
N GLY A 120 5.66 3.86 -3.70
CA GLY A 120 6.72 4.70 -4.29
C GLY A 120 7.32 4.13 -5.58
N ARG A 121 7.12 2.83 -5.84
CA ARG A 121 7.47 2.13 -7.09
C ARG A 121 6.31 1.98 -8.08
N ASP A 122 5.18 2.65 -7.82
CA ASP A 122 3.95 2.57 -8.62
C ASP A 122 3.37 1.15 -8.79
N HIS A 123 3.69 0.21 -7.90
CA HIS A 123 3.11 -1.14 -7.94
C HIS A 123 1.74 -1.21 -7.29
N VAL A 124 1.52 -0.40 -6.26
CA VAL A 124 0.24 -0.28 -5.55
C VAL A 124 -0.19 1.18 -5.48
N ASP A 125 -1.48 1.41 -5.30
CA ASP A 125 -2.04 2.74 -5.11
C ASP A 125 -2.05 3.15 -3.61
N GLU A 126 -2.50 4.37 -3.35
CA GLU A 126 -2.61 4.91 -1.99
C GLU A 126 -3.68 4.20 -1.15
N CYS A 127 -4.80 3.81 -1.75
CA CYS A 127 -5.87 3.09 -1.06
C CYS A 127 -5.35 1.75 -0.53
N PHE A 128 -4.61 0.98 -1.35
CA PHE A 128 -4.05 -0.28 -0.90
C PHE A 128 -2.99 -0.08 0.20
N GLU A 129 -2.15 0.95 0.08
CA GLU A 129 -1.21 1.30 1.14
C GLU A 129 -1.94 1.59 2.46
N GLN A 130 -2.98 2.43 2.43
CA GLN A 130 -3.77 2.79 3.61
C GLN A 130 -4.45 1.57 4.22
N LEU A 131 -5.11 0.73 3.40
CA LEU A 131 -5.73 -0.51 3.84
C LEU A 131 -4.75 -1.41 4.58
N PHE A 132 -3.61 -1.67 3.93
CA PHE A 132 -2.66 -2.64 4.43
C PHE A 132 -1.89 -2.12 5.64
N ALA A 133 -1.51 -0.84 5.63
CA ALA A 133 -0.87 -0.19 6.77
C ALA A 133 -1.79 -0.15 8.00
N HIS A 134 -3.09 0.11 7.80
CA HIS A 134 -4.10 0.05 8.86
C HIS A 134 -4.26 -1.37 9.40
N LEU A 135 -4.38 -2.36 8.52
CA LEU A 135 -4.49 -3.77 8.91
C LEU A 135 -3.30 -4.22 9.77
N VAL A 136 -2.06 -3.96 9.32
CA VAL A 136 -0.82 -4.31 10.04
C VAL A 136 -0.72 -3.56 11.37
N SER A 137 -1.23 -2.33 11.44
CA SER A 137 -1.21 -1.54 12.67
C SER A 137 -1.97 -2.21 13.81
N GLN A 138 -3.06 -2.92 13.48
CA GLN A 138 -3.94 -3.62 14.42
C GLN A 138 -3.44 -5.00 14.87
N ILE A 139 -2.36 -5.51 14.27
CA ILE A 139 -1.78 -6.79 14.69
C ILE A 139 -1.01 -6.58 16.00
N ASP A 140 -1.55 -7.08 17.10
CA ASP A 140 -1.01 -6.96 18.46
C ASP A 140 -0.71 -8.32 19.12
N GLY A 141 -1.07 -9.43 18.48
CA GLY A 141 -0.86 -10.77 19.01
C GLY A 141 -1.17 -11.87 18.01
N VAL A 142 -1.15 -13.11 18.49
CA VAL A 142 -1.42 -14.33 17.69
C VAL A 142 -2.83 -14.29 17.07
N GLY A 143 -3.83 -13.84 17.84
CA GLY A 143 -5.22 -13.77 17.39
C GLY A 143 -5.44 -12.73 16.29
N SER A 144 -4.98 -11.49 16.49
CA SER A 144 -5.10 -10.43 15.50
C SER A 144 -4.26 -10.71 14.25
N LEU A 145 -3.10 -11.37 14.37
CA LEU A 145 -2.34 -11.87 13.21
C LEU A 145 -3.15 -12.88 12.37
N LYS A 146 -3.83 -13.83 13.03
CA LYS A 146 -4.74 -14.76 12.36
C LYS A 146 -5.89 -14.02 11.67
N HIS A 147 -6.51 -13.04 12.33
CA HIS A 147 -7.59 -12.26 11.72
C HIS A 147 -7.12 -11.44 10.53
N ALA A 148 -5.92 -10.83 10.59
CA ALA A 148 -5.34 -10.13 9.46
C ALA A 148 -5.12 -11.05 8.25
N LYS A 149 -4.61 -12.28 8.49
CA LYS A 149 -4.44 -13.30 7.45
C LYS A 149 -5.78 -13.64 6.80
N LEU A 150 -6.81 -13.92 7.60
CA LEU A 150 -8.14 -14.30 7.11
C LEU A 150 -8.83 -13.15 6.35
N PHE A 151 -8.68 -11.92 6.83
CA PHE A 151 -9.16 -10.74 6.12
C PHE A 151 -8.52 -10.59 4.74
N MET A 152 -7.19 -10.69 4.66
CA MET A 152 -6.49 -10.61 3.37
C MET A 152 -6.82 -11.80 2.46
N GLU A 153 -7.07 -12.99 2.99
CA GLU A 153 -7.52 -14.15 2.22
C GLU A 153 -8.88 -13.91 1.57
N ALA A 154 -9.86 -13.45 2.35
CA ALA A 154 -11.18 -13.08 1.84
C ALA A 154 -11.10 -11.93 0.82
N PHE A 155 -10.34 -10.88 1.14
CA PHE A 155 -10.05 -9.77 0.23
C PHE A 155 -9.49 -10.25 -1.09
N MET A 156 -8.48 -11.13 -1.10
CA MET A 156 -7.87 -11.65 -2.32
C MET A 156 -8.85 -12.47 -3.15
N GLY A 157 -9.75 -13.22 -2.51
CA GLY A 157 -10.83 -13.95 -3.16
C GLY A 157 -11.79 -13.02 -3.90
N PHE A 158 -12.31 -11.99 -3.22
CA PHE A 158 -13.19 -10.99 -3.85
C PHE A 158 -12.48 -10.13 -4.88
N TYR A 159 -11.22 -9.77 -4.63
CA TYR A 159 -10.41 -8.96 -5.54
C TYR A 159 -10.23 -9.66 -6.87
N LYS A 160 -10.03 -10.99 -6.86
CA LYS A 160 -9.90 -11.75 -8.09
C LYS A 160 -11.17 -11.72 -8.95
N ALA A 161 -12.34 -11.61 -8.34
CA ALA A 161 -13.61 -11.46 -9.06
C ALA A 161 -13.77 -10.10 -9.77
N GLN A 162 -12.98 -9.09 -9.37
CA GLN A 162 -12.97 -7.76 -9.99
C GLN A 162 -11.98 -7.66 -11.17
N GLU A 163 -10.97 -8.53 -11.24
CA GLU A 163 -10.07 -8.62 -12.40
C GLU A 163 -10.80 -9.31 -13.57
N LYS A 164 -11.54 -8.53 -14.37
CA LYS A 164 -12.10 -8.94 -15.66
C LYS A 164 -11.19 -8.58 -16.82
#